data_AF-A0A949M633-F1
#
_entry.id   AF-A0A949M633-F1
#
_cell.length_a   1.000
_cell.length_b   1.000
_cell.length_c   1.000
_cell.angle_alpha   90.00
_cell.angle_beta   90.00
_cell.angle_gamma   90.00
#
_symmetry.space_group_name_H-M   'P 1'
#
loop_
_entity.id
_entity.type
_entity.pdbx_description
1 polymer ?
#
loop_
_entity_poly.entity_id
_entity_poly.type
_entity_poly.pdbx_seq_one_letter_code
_entity_poly.pdbx_strand_id
1 'polypeptide(L)'
;CNVVAIVTAGKLRAFGSVDDVMSKLCPQRNFEIQVASAEHMPSAEKLLRDVLLDTEPLISSPAELMLRFPTVRSEVELAELLQKLVAAKLPVTQFRELTSDLEDAFLSVAGKE
;
A
#
# COMPACT_ATOMS: atom_id res chain seq x y z
N CYS A 1 17.18 1.77 17.61
CA CYS A 1 16.34 0.96 18.52
C CYS A 1 15.97 -0.34 17.82
N ASN A 2 15.88 -1.44 18.55
CA ASN A 2 15.64 -2.80 18.02
C ASN A 2 14.45 -3.51 18.68
N VAL A 3 13.82 -2.88 19.68
CA VAL A 3 12.61 -3.36 20.36
C VAL A 3 11.67 -2.16 20.58
N VAL A 4 10.37 -2.34 20.33
CA VAL A 4 9.32 -1.33 20.45
C VAL A 4 8.14 -1.90 21.23
N ALA A 5 7.50 -1.05 22.04
CA ALA A 5 6.27 -1.33 22.75
C ALA A 5 5.25 -0.22 22.46
N ILE A 6 4.02 -0.58 22.07
CA ILE A 6 2.91 0.37 21.89
C ILE A 6 1.93 0.22 23.04
N VAL A 7 1.71 1.30 23.78
CA VAL A 7 0.77 1.37 24.91
C VAL A 7 -0.29 2.43 24.60
N THR A 8 -1.56 2.04 24.62
CA THR A 8 -2.69 2.98 24.47
C THR A 8 -3.67 2.80 25.62
N ALA A 9 -4.18 3.90 26.18
CA ALA A 9 -5.10 3.91 27.32
C ALA A 9 -4.65 3.03 28.51
N GLY A 10 -3.34 3.02 28.82
CA GLY A 10 -2.76 2.21 29.90
C GLY A 10 -2.68 0.71 29.63
N LYS A 11 -2.96 0.25 28.40
CA LYS A 11 -2.87 -1.17 28.00
C LYS A 11 -1.77 -1.36 26.97
N LEU A 12 -0.95 -2.40 27.15
CA LEU A 12 0.04 -2.82 26.16
C LEU A 12 -0.68 -3.44 24.96
N ARG A 13 -0.53 -2.81 23.78
CA ARG A 13 -1.16 -3.23 22.53
C ARG A 13 -0.23 -4.04 21.64
N ALA A 14 1.05 -3.73 21.61
CA ALA A 14 2.06 -4.47 20.86
C ALA A 14 3.43 -4.39 21.54
N PHE A 15 4.25 -5.44 21.41
CA PHE A 15 5.60 -5.53 21.96
C PHE A 15 6.45 -6.48 21.10
N GLY A 16 7.65 -6.06 20.70
CA GLY A 16 8.56 -6.89 19.90
C GLY A 16 9.60 -6.08 19.14
N SER A 17 10.26 -6.70 18.14
CA SER A 17 11.06 -5.96 17.16
C SER A 17 10.18 -4.94 16.41
N VAL A 18 10.80 -3.90 15.87
CA VAL A 18 10.13 -2.96 14.94
C VAL A 18 9.40 -3.74 13.86
N ASP A 19 10.09 -4.64 13.16
CA ASP A 19 9.50 -5.46 12.08
C ASP A 19 8.32 -6.32 12.54
N ASP A 20 8.42 -6.91 13.73
CA ASP A 20 7.38 -7.78 14.32
C ASP A 20 6.12 -6.98 14.67
N VAL A 21 6.31 -5.80 15.27
CA VAL A 21 5.22 -4.90 15.66
C VAL A 21 4.56 -4.33 14.40
N MET A 22 5.34 -3.94 13.40
CA MET A 22 4.86 -3.39 12.14
C MET A 22 4.05 -4.43 11.34
N SER A 23 4.55 -5.66 11.22
CA SER A 23 3.85 -6.76 10.54
C SER A 23 2.52 -7.12 11.20
N LYS A 24 2.42 -7.02 12.54
CA LYS A 24 1.18 -7.30 13.28
C LYS A 24 0.15 -6.18 13.23
N LEU A 25 0.59 -4.94 13.04
CA LEU A 25 -0.27 -3.75 13.11
C LEU A 25 -0.72 -3.25 11.73
N CYS A 26 0.11 -3.41 10.70
CA CYS A 26 -0.19 -3.06 9.32
C CYS A 26 -0.16 -4.33 8.46
N PRO A 27 -1.24 -5.14 8.44
CA PRO A 27 -1.30 -6.37 7.64
C PRO A 27 -1.43 -6.09 6.13
N GLN A 28 -1.76 -4.86 5.74
CA GLN A 28 -1.92 -4.44 4.35
C GLN A 28 -0.72 -3.57 3.95
N ARG A 29 -0.05 -3.98 2.88
CA ARG A 29 1.07 -3.25 2.28
C ARG A 29 0.53 -2.18 1.35
N ASN A 30 1.05 -0.96 1.42
CA ASN A 30 0.68 0.06 0.45
C ASN A 30 1.57 -0.07 -0.79
N PHE A 31 0.96 -0.27 -1.95
CA PHE A 31 1.67 -0.29 -3.23
C PHE A 31 1.45 1.01 -3.98
N GLU A 32 2.50 1.46 -4.66
CA GLU A 32 2.51 2.64 -5.52
C GLU A 32 2.89 2.25 -6.94
N ILE A 33 2.11 2.79 -7.88
CA ILE A 33 2.35 2.67 -9.31
C ILE A 33 2.45 4.08 -9.87
N GLN A 34 3.53 4.36 -10.60
CA GLN A 34 3.71 5.60 -11.33
C GLN A 34 3.66 5.35 -12.83
N VAL A 35 2.97 6.22 -13.56
CA VAL A 35 2.90 6.20 -15.04
C VAL A 35 3.65 7.38 -15.64
N ALA A 36 4.15 7.21 -16.87
CA ALA A 36 5.00 8.22 -17.51
C ALA A 36 4.27 9.51 -17.92
N SER A 37 2.94 9.47 -18.09
CA SER A 37 2.15 10.65 -18.50
C SER A 37 0.74 10.64 -17.94
N ALA A 38 0.15 11.83 -17.81
CA ALA A 38 -1.23 12.03 -17.34
C ALA A 38 -2.28 11.41 -18.27
N GLU A 39 -1.97 11.25 -19.56
CA GLU A 39 -2.88 10.64 -20.54
C GLU A 39 -3.19 9.18 -20.20
N HIS A 40 -2.26 8.48 -19.55
CA HIS A 40 -2.41 7.09 -19.17
C HIS A 40 -3.07 6.90 -17.80
N MET A 41 -3.21 7.97 -16.99
CA MET A 41 -3.83 7.90 -15.66
C MET A 41 -5.25 7.31 -15.69
N PRO A 42 -6.19 7.77 -16.54
CA PRO A 42 -7.55 7.22 -16.55
C PRO A 42 -7.60 5.74 -16.94
N SER A 43 -6.72 5.32 -17.87
CA SER A 43 -6.66 3.92 -18.29
C SER A 43 -6.03 3.03 -17.23
N ALA A 44 -5.01 3.52 -16.52
CA ALA A 44 -4.40 2.81 -15.40
C ALA A 44 -5.39 2.68 -14.22
N GLU A 45 -6.10 3.77 -13.90
CA GLU A 45 -7.12 3.78 -12.86
C GLU A 45 -8.24 2.78 -13.18
N LYS A 46 -8.74 2.78 -14.42
CA LYS A 46 -9.78 1.83 -14.84
C LYS A 46 -9.30 0.39 -14.68
N LEU A 47 -8.11 0.07 -15.20
CA LEU A 47 -7.57 -1.30 -15.10
C LEU A 47 -7.39 -1.73 -13.65
N LEU A 48 -6.92 -0.84 -12.79
CA LEU A 48 -6.79 -1.13 -11.36
C LEU A 48 -8.15 -1.33 -10.70
N ARG A 49 -9.16 -0.50 -10.99
CA ARG A 49 -10.52 -0.69 -10.46
C ARG A 49 -11.16 -2.02 -10.87
N ASP A 50 -10.84 -2.54 -12.06
CA ASP A 50 -11.31 -3.85 -12.53
C ASP A 50 -10.60 -5.04 -11.83
N VAL A 51 -9.40 -4.82 -11.29
CA VAL A 51 -8.56 -5.90 -10.70
C VAL A 51 -8.54 -5.86 -9.17
N LEU A 52 -8.64 -4.67 -8.58
CA LEU A 52 -8.64 -4.45 -7.14
C LEU A 52 -9.96 -4.91 -6.53
N LEU A 53 -9.89 -5.46 -5.33
CA LEU A 53 -11.07 -5.81 -4.55
C LEU A 53 -11.65 -4.55 -3.88
N ASP A 54 -12.92 -4.57 -3.48
CA ASP A 54 -13.54 -3.46 -2.71
C ASP A 54 -12.79 -3.14 -1.40
N THR A 55 -12.02 -4.09 -0.88
CA THR A 55 -11.16 -3.94 0.31
C THR A 55 -9.84 -3.22 0.04
N GLU A 56 -9.56 -2.86 -1.21
CA GLU A 56 -8.31 -2.22 -1.67
C GLU A 56 -8.62 -0.84 -2.28
N PRO A 57 -8.91 0.19 -1.45
CA PRO A 57 -9.26 1.51 -1.94
C PRO A 57 -8.12 2.13 -2.77
N LEU A 58 -8.42 2.38 -4.05
CA LEU A 58 -7.51 3.03 -4.98
C LEU A 58 -7.54 4.56 -4.81
N ILE A 59 -6.38 5.15 -4.57
CA ILE A 59 -6.15 6.58 -4.47
C ILE A 59 -5.33 7.02 -5.69
N SER A 60 -5.89 7.90 -6.51
CA SER A 60 -5.20 8.50 -7.65
C SER A 60 -4.64 9.87 -7.27
N SER A 61 -3.37 10.12 -7.59
CA SER A 61 -2.68 11.41 -7.46
C SER A 61 -2.28 11.93 -8.85
N PRO A 62 -3.17 12.64 -9.58
CA PRO A 62 -2.88 13.11 -10.94
C PRO A 62 -1.68 14.06 -11.02
N ALA A 63 -1.41 14.84 -9.97
CA ALA A 63 -0.28 15.76 -9.92
C ALA A 63 1.09 15.03 -9.88
N GLU A 64 1.11 13.83 -9.30
CA GLU A 64 2.32 13.00 -9.15
C GLU A 64 2.40 11.89 -10.22
N LEU A 65 1.34 11.73 -11.01
CA LEU A 65 1.14 10.61 -11.95
C LEU A 65 1.18 9.24 -11.26
N MET A 66 0.65 9.19 -10.03
CA MET A 66 0.73 8.03 -9.16
C MET A 66 -0.65 7.48 -8.79
N LEU A 67 -0.69 6.18 -8.59
CA LEU A 67 -1.83 5.43 -8.07
C LEU A 67 -1.35 4.61 -6.86
N ARG A 68 -2.05 4.74 -5.74
CA ARG A 68 -1.72 4.05 -4.48
C ARG A 68 -2.89 3.21 -4.02
N PHE A 69 -2.61 2.01 -3.52
CA PHE A 69 -3.64 1.14 -2.94
C PHE A 69 -3.02 0.20 -1.89
N PRO A 70 -3.75 -0.09 -0.80
CA PRO A 70 -3.36 -1.14 0.13
C PRO A 70 -3.62 -2.51 -0.51
N THR A 71 -2.78 -3.50 -0.23
CA THR A 71 -2.93 -4.87 -0.74
C THR A 71 -2.34 -5.91 0.20
N VAL A 72 -2.95 -7.10 0.19
CA VAL A 72 -2.45 -8.32 0.86
C VAL A 72 -1.97 -9.37 -0.14
N ARG A 73 -1.99 -9.03 -1.45
CA ARG A 73 -1.58 -9.93 -2.54
C ARG A 73 -0.17 -10.45 -2.31
N SER A 74 0.08 -11.70 -2.68
CA SER A 74 1.41 -12.31 -2.73
C SER A 74 2.28 -11.69 -3.84
N GLU A 75 3.59 -11.96 -3.82
CA GLU A 75 4.50 -11.48 -4.86
C GLU A 75 4.13 -11.98 -6.26
N VAL A 76 3.59 -13.19 -6.36
CA VAL A 76 3.12 -13.78 -7.63
C VAL A 76 1.95 -12.97 -8.18
N GLU A 77 0.96 -12.68 -7.34
CA GLU A 77 -0.21 -11.87 -7.73
C GLU A 77 0.16 -10.43 -8.08
N LEU A 78 1.17 -9.85 -7.42
CA LEU A 78 1.72 -8.53 -7.76
C LEU A 78 2.46 -8.56 -9.11
N ALA A 79 3.22 -9.62 -9.39
CA ALA A 79 3.88 -9.80 -10.67
C ALA A 79 2.86 -9.97 -11.82
N GLU A 80 1.75 -10.68 -11.58
CA GLU A 80 0.64 -10.78 -12.53
C GLU A 80 -0.04 -9.43 -12.78
N LEU A 81 -0.23 -8.63 -11.72
CA LEU A 81 -0.76 -7.27 -11.85
C LEU A 81 0.17 -6.40 -12.71
N LEU A 82 1.49 -6.45 -12.46
CA LEU A 82 2.48 -5.73 -13.27
C LEU A 82 2.43 -6.17 -14.74
N GLN A 83 2.32 -7.47 -15.01
CA GLN A 83 2.16 -8.00 -16.36
C GLN A 83 0.91 -7.45 -17.05
N LYS A 84 -0.24 -7.37 -16.35
CA LYS A 84 -1.48 -6.79 -16.90
C LYS A 84 -1.31 -5.31 -17.28
N LEU A 85 -0.63 -4.53 -16.44
CA LEU A 85 -0.35 -3.11 -16.72
C LEU A 85 0.51 -2.93 -17.98
N VAL A 86 1.57 -3.73 -18.09
CA VAL A 86 2.47 -3.71 -19.26
C VAL A 86 1.75 -4.21 -20.52
N ALA A 87 0.94 -5.27 -20.43
CA ALA A 87 0.14 -5.79 -21.53
C ALA A 87 -0.90 -4.78 -22.04
N ALA A 88 -1.44 -3.95 -21.15
CA ALA A 88 -2.31 -2.82 -21.49
C ALA A 88 -1.56 -1.63 -22.12
N LYS A 89 -0.24 -1.75 -22.36
CA LYS A 89 0.64 -0.71 -22.90
C LYS A 89 0.69 0.56 -22.05
N LEU A 90 0.49 0.42 -20.74
CA LEU A 90 0.67 1.54 -19.81
C LEU A 90 2.17 1.71 -19.53
N PRO A 91 2.75 2.91 -19.73
CA PRO A 91 4.16 3.15 -19.48
C PRO A 91 4.40 3.32 -17.98
N VAL A 92 4.52 2.20 -17.26
CA VAL A 92 4.83 2.18 -15.83
C VAL A 92 6.29 2.57 -15.61
N THR A 93 6.53 3.65 -14.86
CA THR A 93 7.87 4.13 -14.50
C THR A 93 8.31 3.63 -13.13
N GLN A 94 7.36 3.41 -12.22
CA GLN A 94 7.63 2.83 -10.90
C GLN A 94 6.52 1.85 -10.52
N PHE A 95 6.93 0.75 -9.88
CA PHE A 95 6.06 -0.23 -9.25
C PHE A 95 6.74 -0.68 -7.97
N ARG A 96 6.30 -0.18 -6.81
CA ARG A 96 7.01 -0.39 -5.55
C ARG A 96 6.08 -0.45 -4.35
N GLU A 97 6.53 -1.16 -3.33
CA GLU A 97 5.95 -1.10 -2.00
C GLU A 97 6.37 0.21 -1.31
N LEU A 98 5.39 0.90 -0.73
CA LEU A 98 5.61 1.99 0.21
C LEU A 98 5.71 1.37 1.61
N THR A 99 6.89 1.46 2.20
CA THR A 99 7.08 1.11 3.61
C THR A 99 6.29 2.09 4.47
N SER A 100 5.21 1.61 5.09
CA SER A 100 4.54 2.32 6.17
C SER A 100 5.52 2.50 7.32
N ASP A 101 5.47 3.67 7.98
CA ASP A 101 6.33 3.95 9.12
C ASP A 101 5.65 3.63 10.45
N LEU A 102 6.44 3.69 11.54
CA LEU A 102 5.95 3.36 12.88
C LEU A 102 4.86 4.33 13.36
N GLU A 103 4.83 5.54 12.81
CA GLU A 103 3.85 6.56 13.12
C GLU A 103 2.49 6.21 12.52
N ASP A 104 2.46 5.75 11.26
CA ASP A 104 1.26 5.21 10.61
C ASP A 104 0.67 4.01 11.37
N ALA A 105 1.54 3.08 11.82
CA ALA A 105 1.11 1.92 12.60
C ALA A 105 0.55 2.32 13.97
N PHE A 106 1.13 3.34 14.60
CA PHE A 106 0.63 3.89 15.87
C PHE A 106 -0.72 4.59 15.69
N LEU A 107 -0.87 5.46 14.69
CA LEU A 107 -2.11 6.18 14.39
C LEU A 107 -3.27 5.21 14.08
N SER A 108 -2.98 4.12 13.34
CA SER A 108 -3.97 3.07 13.02
C SER A 108 -4.54 2.36 14.26
N VAL A 109 -3.74 2.23 15.32
CA VAL A 109 -4.16 1.60 16.60
C VAL A 109 -4.80 2.60 17.56
N ALA A 110 -4.34 3.85 17.53
CA ALA A 110 -4.85 4.91 18.39
C ALA A 110 -6.21 5.46 17.92
N GLY A 111 -6.49 5.42 16.61
CA GLY A 111 -7.72 5.96 16.02
C GLY A 111 -8.94 5.03 16.00
N LYS A 112 -8.81 3.76 16.42
CA LYS A 112 -9.94 2.85 16.63
C LYS A 112 -10.46 3.00 18.07
N GLU A 113 -11.44 3.88 18.27
CA GLU A 113 -12.32 3.88 19.45
C GLU A 113 -13.45 2.84 19.30
#